data_AF-A0AAV1X835-F1
#
_entry.id   AF-A0AAV1X835-F1
#
_cell.length_a   1.000
_cell.length_b   1.000
_cell.length_c   1.000
_cell.angle_alpha   90.00
_cell.angle_beta   90.00
_cell.angle_gamma   90.00
#
_symmetry.space_group_name_H-M   'P 1'
#
loop_
_entity.id
_entity.type
_entity.pdbx_description
1 polymer ?
#
loop_
_entity_poly.entity_id
_entity_poly.type
_entity_poly.pdbx_seq_one_letter_code
_entity_poly.pdbx_strand_id
1 'polypeptide(L)'
;MREVDVKGPCKAPIEIQVDGTIQAPADPSQLHGVEKWVSIGYVSHFTFLGHGIFYGEGATAWKQNDCTKNENCVRRSMAIAPDESPNTAGIHIGRSNDVKVLNSKLAT
;
A
#
# COMPACT_ATOMS: atom_id res chain seq x y z
N MET A 1 9.81 -4.35 -9.00
CA MET A 1 8.33 -4.45 -8.96
C MET A 1 7.76 -3.12 -9.44
N ARG A 2 6.65 -3.11 -10.18
CA ARG A 2 5.93 -1.87 -10.51
C ARG A 2 4.76 -1.70 -9.55
N GLU A 3 4.38 -0.45 -9.28
CA GLU A 3 3.19 -0.11 -8.51
C GLU A 3 1.95 -0.82 -9.09
N VAL A 4 1.13 -1.37 -8.20
CA VAL A 4 -0.23 -1.82 -8.54
C VAL A 4 -1.12 -0.59 -8.47
N ASP A 5 -1.54 -0.08 -9.61
CA ASP A 5 -2.29 1.18 -9.70
C ASP A 5 -3.67 0.94 -10.31
N VAL A 6 -4.70 0.98 -9.47
CA VAL A 6 -6.11 0.85 -9.86
C VAL A 6 -6.69 2.26 -9.97
N LYS A 7 -6.82 2.76 -11.19
CA LYS A 7 -7.31 4.11 -11.47
C LYS A 7 -8.66 4.11 -12.16
N GLY A 8 -9.54 4.95 -11.65
CA GLY A 8 -10.79 5.32 -12.31
C GLY A 8 -10.64 6.46 -13.34
N PRO A 9 -11.76 7.07 -13.76
CA PRO A 9 -13.04 7.07 -13.07
C PRO A 9 -13.83 5.77 -13.24
N CYS A 10 -14.12 5.09 -12.13
CA CYS A 10 -15.03 3.94 -12.10
C CYS A 10 -16.24 4.26 -11.24
N LYS A 11 -17.43 4.29 -11.84
CA LYS A 11 -18.69 4.65 -11.14
C LYS A 11 -19.59 3.45 -10.85
N ALA A 12 -19.35 2.30 -11.49
CA ALA A 12 -20.06 1.06 -11.21
C ALA A 12 -19.41 0.34 -10.02
N PRO A 13 -20.17 -0.50 -9.28
CA PRO A 13 -19.60 -1.35 -8.24
C PRO A 13 -18.43 -2.20 -8.76
N ILE A 14 -17.31 -2.15 -8.04
CA ILE A 14 -16.12 -2.96 -8.32
C ILE A 14 -15.84 -3.80 -7.09
N GLU A 15 -15.61 -5.08 -7.31
CA GLU A 15 -15.19 -6.02 -6.28
C GLU A 15 -13.84 -6.63 -6.63
N ILE A 16 -12.89 -6.56 -5.69
CA ILE A 16 -11.61 -7.25 -5.78
C ILE A 16 -11.55 -8.28 -4.65
N GLN A 17 -11.47 -9.55 -5.03
CA GLN A 17 -11.28 -10.67 -4.10
C GLN A 17 -9.81 -11.04 -3.99
N VAL A 18 -9.27 -11.04 -2.78
CA VAL A 18 -7.91 -11.49 -2.47
C VAL A 18 -7.97 -12.57 -1.41
N ASP A 19 -7.61 -13.79 -1.80
CA ASP A 19 -7.52 -14.95 -0.90
C ASP A 19 -6.07 -15.41 -0.66
N GLY A 20 -5.11 -14.79 -1.33
CA GLY A 20 -3.67 -15.04 -1.14
C GLY A 20 -2.96 -13.95 -0.36
N THR A 21 -1.63 -14.07 -0.25
CA THR A 21 -0.80 -13.01 0.33
C THR A 21 -0.28 -12.09 -0.77
N ILE A 22 -0.68 -10.82 -0.72
CA ILE A 22 -0.08 -9.74 -1.51
C ILE A 22 1.07 -9.16 -0.68
N GLN A 23 2.31 -9.44 -1.08
CA GLN A 23 3.51 -9.09 -0.32
C GLN A 23 4.29 -7.97 -1.01
N ALA A 24 4.69 -6.98 -0.22
CA ALA A 24 5.60 -5.93 -0.65
C ALA A 24 6.99 -6.50 -0.94
N PRO A 25 7.79 -5.88 -1.82
CA PRO A 25 9.17 -6.28 -2.05
C PRO A 25 9.99 -6.24 -0.76
N ALA A 26 10.72 -7.32 -0.47
CA ALA A 26 11.66 -7.35 0.66
C ALA A 26 12.82 -6.35 0.48
N ASP A 27 13.24 -6.10 -0.76
CA ASP A 27 14.14 -4.99 -1.10
C ASP A 27 13.31 -3.80 -1.62
N PRO A 28 13.18 -2.72 -0.85
CA PRO A 28 12.42 -1.56 -1.28
C PRO A 28 13.04 -0.83 -2.49
N SER A 29 14.27 -1.16 -2.91
CA SER A 29 14.88 -0.59 -4.13
C SER A 29 14.20 -1.09 -5.38
N GLN A 30 13.53 -2.24 -5.26
CA GLN A 30 12.68 -2.79 -6.29
C GLN A 30 11.42 -1.96 -6.53
N LEU A 31 11.12 -0.97 -5.68
CA LEU A 31 10.01 -0.04 -5.91
C LEU A 31 10.42 1.15 -6.78
N HIS A 32 11.68 1.24 -7.23
CA HIS A 32 12.11 2.23 -8.22
C HIS A 32 11.69 3.69 -7.90
N GLY A 33 11.68 4.06 -6.61
CA GLY A 33 11.30 5.40 -6.15
C GLY A 33 9.80 5.67 -6.00
N VAL A 34 8.93 4.66 -6.16
CA VAL A 34 7.51 4.82 -5.81
C VAL A 34 7.31 4.72 -4.31
N GLU A 35 6.61 5.71 -3.74
CA GLU A 35 6.25 5.75 -2.33
C GLU A 35 5.06 4.86 -1.98
N LYS A 36 4.39 4.28 -2.98
CA LYS A 36 3.21 3.43 -2.84
C LYS A 36 3.40 2.22 -3.71
N TRP A 37 3.11 1.03 -3.20
CA TRP A 37 3.18 -0.19 -3.98
C TRP A 37 1.80 -0.69 -4.39
N VAL A 38 0.74 -0.23 -3.70
CA VAL A 38 -0.65 -0.34 -4.14
C VAL A 38 -1.35 1.02 -4.03
N SER A 39 -1.95 1.47 -5.12
CA SER A 39 -2.72 2.70 -5.21
C SER A 39 -4.09 2.40 -5.82
N ILE A 40 -5.15 2.89 -5.17
CA ILE A 40 -6.52 2.84 -5.66
C ILE A 40 -7.08 4.26 -5.66
N GLY A 41 -7.47 4.75 -6.83
CA GLY A 41 -7.88 6.14 -7.00
C GLY A 41 -9.08 6.31 -7.89
N TYR A 42 -9.96 7.26 -7.56
CA TYR A 42 -11.09 7.66 -8.42
C TYR A 42 -12.12 6.55 -8.66
N VAL A 43 -12.33 5.68 -7.69
CA VAL A 43 -13.32 4.59 -7.77
C VAL A 43 -14.49 4.87 -6.83
N SER A 44 -15.71 4.54 -7.25
CA SER A 44 -16.92 4.55 -6.42
C SER A 44 -17.44 3.13 -6.22
N HIS A 45 -18.06 2.86 -5.06
CA HIS A 45 -18.64 1.55 -4.74
C HIS A 45 -17.61 0.40 -4.81
N PHE A 46 -16.41 0.68 -4.31
CA PHE A 46 -15.30 -0.24 -4.36
C PHE A 46 -15.26 -1.14 -3.12
N THR A 47 -15.26 -2.45 -3.33
CA THR A 47 -15.22 -3.43 -2.25
C THR A 47 -14.00 -4.32 -2.41
N PHE A 48 -13.17 -4.33 -1.37
CA PHE A 48 -12.10 -5.30 -1.17
C PHE A 48 -12.63 -6.43 -0.28
N LEU A 49 -12.56 -7.66 -0.77
CA LEU A 49 -13.10 -8.85 -0.12
C LEU A 49 -12.09 -10.00 -0.14
N GLY A 50 -12.31 -11.01 0.68
CA GLY A 50 -11.49 -12.22 0.74
C GLY A 50 -10.63 -12.33 2.00
N HIS A 51 -10.05 -13.51 2.22
CA HIS A 51 -9.33 -13.87 3.45
C HIS A 51 -7.81 -13.66 3.35
N GLY A 52 -7.36 -12.99 2.29
CA GLY A 52 -5.96 -12.77 1.99
C GLY A 52 -5.27 -11.80 2.93
N ILE A 53 -3.95 -11.73 2.77
CA ILE A 53 -3.05 -10.96 3.63
C ILE A 53 -2.33 -9.92 2.78
N PHE A 54 -2.35 -8.66 3.20
CA PHE A 54 -1.39 -7.67 2.69
C PHE A 54 -0.19 -7.63 3.62
N TYR A 55 0.95 -8.09 3.12
CA TYR A 55 2.18 -8.18 3.89
C TYR A 55 3.14 -7.04 3.50
N GLY A 56 3.33 -6.12 4.43
CA GLY A 56 3.95 -4.83 4.16
C GLY A 56 5.49 -4.78 4.17
N GLU A 57 6.16 -5.83 4.65
CA GLU A 57 7.62 -5.84 4.91
C GLU A 57 8.11 -4.61 5.69
N GLY A 58 7.27 -4.08 6.59
CA GLY A 58 7.50 -2.80 7.26
C GLY A 58 8.80 -2.80 8.06
N ALA A 59 9.10 -3.87 8.79
CA ALA A 59 10.33 -3.97 9.58
C ALA A 59 11.61 -3.87 8.73
N THR A 60 11.59 -4.43 7.52
CA THR A 60 12.72 -4.37 6.58
C THR A 60 12.88 -2.97 5.98
N ALA A 61 11.76 -2.34 5.60
CA ALA A 61 11.74 -0.96 5.10
C ALA A 61 12.23 0.05 6.15
N TRP A 62 11.86 -0.12 7.42
CA TRP A 62 12.26 0.76 8.52
C TRP A 62 13.77 0.72 8.80
N LYS A 63 14.39 -0.47 8.77
CA LYS A 63 15.85 -0.60 8.95
C LYS A 63 16.65 0.10 7.86
N GLN A 64 16.06 0.28 6.68
CA GLN A 64 16.69 0.92 5.53
C GLN A 64 16.36 2.43 5.42
N ASN A 65 15.48 2.95 6.27
CA ASN A 65 15.11 4.36 6.25
C ASN A 65 16.15 5.20 7.01
N ASP A 66 16.97 5.94 6.27
CA ASP A 66 18.00 6.83 6.79
C ASP A 66 17.65 8.33 6.63
N CYS A 67 16.39 8.65 6.30
CA CYS A 67 15.91 10.02 6.05
C CYS A 67 16.04 11.01 7.22
N THR A 68 16.32 10.52 8.43
CA THR A 68 16.62 11.37 9.59
C THR A 68 18.10 11.79 9.66
N LYS A 69 18.97 11.15 8.86
CA LYS A 69 20.44 11.33 8.88
C LYS A 69 21.00 11.74 7.52
N ASN A 70 20.33 11.39 6.43
CA ASN A 70 20.79 11.60 5.07
C ASN A 70 19.85 12.55 4.31
N GLU A 71 20.37 13.69 3.85
CA GLU A 71 19.60 14.66 3.05
C GLU A 71 19.19 14.11 1.67
N ASN A 72 19.94 13.14 1.14
CA ASN A 72 19.66 12.46 -0.13
C ASN A 72 18.97 11.10 0.07
N CYS A 73 18.25 10.92 1.18
CA CYS A 73 17.58 9.65 1.43
C CYS A 73 16.56 9.31 0.35
N VAL A 74 16.38 8.02 0.11
CA VAL A 74 15.29 7.52 -0.74
C VAL A 74 14.11 7.18 0.15
N ARG A 75 13.03 7.96 0.07
CA ARG A 75 11.75 7.62 0.72
C ARG A 75 11.19 6.37 0.05
N ARG A 76 11.14 5.28 0.81
CA ARG A 76 10.66 3.97 0.36
C ARG A 76 9.25 3.76 0.90
N SER A 77 8.36 3.15 0.12
CA SER A 77 6.98 2.88 0.56
C SER A 77 7.00 2.02 1.82
N MET A 78 6.31 2.47 2.87
CA MET A 78 6.23 1.79 4.16
C MET A 78 4.79 1.39 4.40
N ALA A 79 4.52 0.09 4.37
CA ALA A 79 3.21 -0.43 4.72
C ALA A 79 3.10 -0.55 6.24
N ILE A 80 2.24 0.32 6.78
CA ILE A 80 1.79 0.38 8.17
C ILE A 80 2.89 0.82 9.12
N ALA A 81 2.55 1.80 9.93
CA ALA A 81 3.41 2.31 10.97
C ALA A 81 2.57 2.64 12.20
N PRO A 82 3.19 2.61 13.38
CA PRO A 82 2.58 3.18 14.58
C PRO A 82 2.19 4.65 14.35
N ASP A 83 1.22 5.15 15.11
CA ASP A 83 0.68 6.53 15.05
C ASP A 83 1.74 7.65 15.04
N GLU A 84 2.97 7.37 15.48
CA GLU A 84 4.08 8.33 15.54
C GLU A 84 4.96 8.38 14.29
N SER A 85 4.68 7.60 13.26
CA SER A 85 5.54 7.55 12.08
C SER A 85 5.20 8.66 11.07
N PRO A 86 6.14 9.58 10.80
CA PRO A 86 5.82 10.78 10.03
C PRO A 86 5.53 10.54 8.55
N ASN A 87 5.77 9.34 8.00
CA ASN A 87 5.44 9.00 6.61
C ASN A 87 5.11 7.51 6.47
N THR A 88 3.87 7.20 6.12
CA THR A 88 3.37 5.83 6.07
C THR A 88 2.44 5.68 4.88
N ALA A 89 2.95 5.28 3.74
CA ALA A 89 2.09 4.83 2.65
C ALA A 89 2.65 3.55 2.07
N GLY A 90 1.95 2.45 2.32
CA GLY A 90 2.15 1.19 1.60
C GLY A 90 1.01 1.01 0.59
N ILE A 91 -0.21 1.15 1.09
CA ILE A 91 -1.46 1.10 0.33
C ILE A 91 -2.12 2.47 0.44
N HIS A 92 -2.50 3.05 -0.68
CA HIS A 92 -3.17 4.35 -0.71
C HIS A 92 -4.52 4.23 -1.43
N ILE A 93 -5.61 4.60 -0.73
CA ILE A 93 -6.93 4.72 -1.34
C ILE A 93 -7.36 6.19 -1.25
N GLY A 94 -7.50 6.85 -2.40
CA GLY A 94 -7.72 8.29 -2.46
C GLY A 94 -8.81 8.67 -3.46
N ARG A 95 -9.48 9.81 -3.22
CA ARG A 95 -10.49 10.37 -4.13
C ARG A 95 -11.55 9.34 -4.57
N SER A 96 -11.94 8.48 -3.64
CA SER A 96 -12.83 7.33 -3.85
C SER A 96 -14.02 7.43 -2.89
N ASN A 97 -15.18 6.93 -3.30
CA ASN A 97 -16.42 6.98 -2.51
C ASN A 97 -16.95 5.56 -2.25
N ASP A 98 -17.58 5.36 -1.09
CA ASP A 98 -18.15 4.06 -0.70
C ASP A 98 -17.15 2.89 -0.79
N VAL A 99 -15.98 3.08 -0.18
CA VAL A 99 -14.92 2.05 -0.09
C VAL A 99 -15.19 1.12 1.09
N LYS A 100 -15.18 -0.19 0.84
CA LYS A 100 -15.27 -1.23 1.87
C LYS A 100 -14.06 -2.14 1.80
N VAL A 101 -13.43 -2.42 2.93
CA VAL A 101 -12.37 -3.44 3.06
C VAL A 101 -12.86 -4.45 4.09
N LEU A 102 -13.14 -5.67 3.66
CA LEU A 102 -13.81 -6.69 4.45
C LEU A 102 -12.99 -7.99 4.46
N ASN A 103 -12.89 -8.61 5.64
CA ASN A 103 -12.27 -9.92 5.87
C ASN A 103 -10.78 -10.06 5.52
N SER A 104 -10.11 -8.97 5.15
CA SER A 104 -8.68 -8.96 4.85
C SER A 104 -7.83 -8.74 6.11
N LYS A 105 -6.64 -9.35 6.14
CA LYS A 105 -5.65 -9.12 7.20
C LYS A 105 -4.53 -8.21 6.70
N LEU A 106 -4.17 -7.23 7.51
CA LEU A 106 -3.00 -6.38 7.31
C LEU A 106 -1.88 -6.89 8.23
N ALA A 107 -0.70 -7.15 7.68
CA ALA A 107 0.45 -7.67 8.41
C ALA A 107 1.73 -6.93 8.03
N THR A 108 2.69 -6.88 8.95
CA THR A 108 4.00 -6.20 8.81
C THR A 108 5.16 -7.14 8.99
#